data_AF-A0A820QJ04-F1
#
_entry.id   AF-A0A820QJ04-F1
#
_cell.length_a   1.000
_cell.length_b   1.000
_cell.length_c   1.000
_cell.angle_alpha   90.00
_cell.angle_beta   90.00
_cell.angle_gamma   90.00
#
_symmetry.space_group_name_H-M   'P 1'
#
loop_
_entity.id
_entity.type
_entity.pdbx_description
1 polymer ?
#
loop_
_entity_poly.entity_id
_entity_poly.type
_entity_poly.pdbx_seq_one_letter_code
_entity_poly.pdbx_strand_id
1 'polypeptide(L)'
;SFYDYHIERFRKRIPPSLSGLIGHLAAVVRHYISYADLLKIRYSPFECLIMVGTEDRLVRESNSYMLQRVLGCRLIKCDGAGHGLQGECVEEINQELFSRK
;
A
#
# COMPACT_ATOMS: atom_id res chain seq x y z
N SER A 1 20.43 1.40 -12.98
CA SER A 1 19.45 0.53 -12.28
C SER A 1 18.48 1.37 -11.45
N PHE A 2 17.28 0.87 -11.14
CA PHE A 2 16.35 1.51 -10.17
C PHE A 2 17.08 1.88 -8.88
N TYR A 3 17.97 1.00 -8.41
CA TYR A 3 18.79 1.22 -7.23
C TYR A 3 19.75 2.40 -7.35
N ASP A 4 20.41 2.59 -8.50
CA ASP A 4 21.37 3.68 -8.70
C ASP A 4 20.68 5.05 -8.65
N TYR A 5 19.49 5.16 -9.25
CA TYR A 5 18.67 6.37 -9.23
C TYR A 5 18.30 6.77 -7.79
N HIS A 6 17.86 5.82 -6.97
CA HIS A 6 17.49 6.09 -5.58
C HIS A 6 18.68 6.47 -4.70
N ILE A 7 19.84 5.82 -4.89
CA ILE A 7 21.09 6.17 -4.19
C ILE A 7 21.52 7.60 -4.53
N GLU A 8 21.50 7.96 -5.81
CA GLU A 8 21.90 9.30 -6.26
C GLU A 8 20.95 10.37 -5.71
N ARG A 9 19.64 10.10 -5.72
CA ARG A 9 18.64 11.01 -5.15
C ARG A 9 18.81 11.18 -3.64
N PHE A 10 19.15 10.10 -2.91
CA PHE A 10 19.45 10.16 -1.49
C PHE A 10 20.69 11.00 -1.19
N ARG A 11 21.72 10.94 -2.03
CA ARG A 11 22.94 11.75 -1.88
C ARG A 11 22.69 13.25 -2.10
N LYS A 12 21.79 13.59 -3.04
CA LYS A 12 21.45 14.98 -3.38
C LYS A 12 20.32 15.57 -2.52
N ARG A 13 19.77 14.80 -1.57
CA ARG A 13 18.64 15.22 -0.74
C ARG A 13 19.06 16.37 0.18
N ILE A 14 18.27 17.44 0.17
CA ILE A 14 18.34 18.50 1.17
C ILE A 14 17.65 18.00 2.46
N PRO A 15 18.27 18.10 3.64
CA PRO A 15 17.61 17.74 4.90
C PRO A 15 16.30 18.50 5.09
N PRO A 16 15.23 17.87 5.62
CA PRO A 16 13.98 18.56 5.87
C PRO A 16 14.18 19.63 6.94
N SER A 17 13.44 20.75 6.82
CA SER A 17 13.33 21.74 7.89
C SER A 17 12.67 21.13 9.14
N LEU A 18 12.79 21.80 10.29
CA LEU A 18 12.12 21.37 11.52
C LEU A 18 10.59 21.29 11.33
N SER A 19 9.99 22.25 10.62
CA SER A 19 8.57 22.23 10.27
C SER A 19 8.22 21.05 9.35
N GLY A 20 9.09 20.71 8.39
CA GLY A 20 8.93 19.54 7.54
C GLY A 20 8.98 18.23 8.34
N LEU A 21 9.90 18.12 9.30
CA LEU A 21 9.98 16.96 10.19
C LEU A 21 8.72 16.82 11.06
N ILE A 22 8.24 17.92 11.65
CA ILE A 22 6.99 17.94 12.42
C ILE A 22 5.82 17.53 11.53
N GLY A 23 5.76 18.02 10.30
CA GLY A 23 4.74 17.64 9.32
C GLY A 23 4.76 16.14 9.00
N HIS A 24 5.94 15.56 8.78
CA HIS A 24 6.08 14.12 8.55
C HIS A 24 5.64 13.31 9.77
N LEU A 25 6.05 13.70 10.98
CA LEU A 25 5.63 13.02 12.22
C LEU A 25 4.11 13.13 12.41
N ALA A 26 3.55 14.31 12.20
CA ALA A 26 2.11 14.54 12.25
C ALA A 26 1.35 13.65 11.26
N ALA A 27 1.87 13.50 10.05
CA ALA A 27 1.30 12.60 9.04
C ALA A 27 1.36 11.15 9.50
N VAL A 28 2.50 10.66 10.00
CA VAL A 28 2.65 9.28 10.51
C VAL A 28 1.69 9.01 11.66
N VAL A 29 1.59 9.92 12.64
CA VAL A 29 0.71 9.75 13.82
C VAL A 29 -0.77 9.80 13.45
N ARG A 30 -1.12 10.56 12.40
CA ARG A 30 -2.50 10.68 11.92
C ARG A 30 -2.82 9.73 10.77
N HIS A 31 -1.88 8.87 10.38
CA HIS A 31 -2.08 7.88 9.32
C HIS A 31 -2.89 6.69 9.86
N TYR A 32 -4.15 6.95 10.21
CA TYR A 32 -5.10 5.92 10.58
C TYR A 32 -6.42 6.20 9.86
N ILE A 33 -7.15 5.11 9.58
CA ILE A 33 -8.51 5.16 9.07
C ILE A 33 -9.43 4.56 10.12
N SER A 34 -10.55 5.22 10.41
CA SER A 34 -11.51 4.71 11.38
C SER A 34 -12.30 3.53 10.80
N TYR A 35 -12.84 2.66 11.65
CA TYR A 35 -13.78 1.62 11.21
C TYR A 35 -14.98 2.19 10.46
N ALA A 36 -15.51 3.34 10.91
CA ALA A 36 -16.62 3.99 10.25
C ALA A 36 -16.28 4.41 8.81
N ASP A 37 -15.04 4.85 8.56
CA ASP A 37 -14.57 5.19 7.22
C ASP A 37 -14.30 3.94 6.37
N LEU A 38 -13.76 2.87 6.96
CA LEU A 38 -13.63 1.59 6.25
C LEU A 38 -14.97 1.03 5.79
N LEU A 39 -16.03 1.19 6.59
CA LEU A 39 -17.37 0.77 6.19
C LEU A 39 -17.91 1.57 5.00
N LYS A 40 -17.50 2.83 4.81
CA LYS A 40 -17.86 3.59 3.60
C LYS A 40 -17.28 2.94 2.33
N ILE A 41 -16.10 2.34 2.43
CA ILE A 41 -15.48 1.59 1.32
C ILE A 41 -16.26 0.29 1.09
N ARG A 42 -16.56 -0.45 2.16
CA ARG A 42 -17.35 -1.70 2.10
C ARG A 42 -18.68 -1.51 1.36
N TYR A 43 -19.40 -0.44 1.69
CA TYR A 43 -20.72 -0.15 1.14
C TYR A 43 -20.67 0.79 -0.08
N SER A 44 -19.49 1.02 -0.64
CA SER A 44 -19.36 1.80 -1.87
C SER A 44 -19.94 1.00 -3.06
N PRO A 45 -20.35 1.66 -4.15
CA PRO A 45 -20.86 0.98 -5.35
C PRO A 45 -19.75 0.28 -6.16
N PHE A 46 -18.50 0.36 -5.72
CA PHE A 46 -17.34 -0.18 -6.42
C PHE A 46 -16.90 -1.50 -5.80
N GLU A 47 -16.43 -2.42 -6.63
CA GLU A 47 -15.80 -3.62 -6.13
C GLU A 47 -14.46 -3.30 -5.46
N CYS A 48 -14.24 -3.89 -4.29
CA CYS A 48 -12.96 -3.80 -3.60
C CYS A 48 -12.18 -5.11 -3.78
N LEU A 49 -10.88 -4.98 -4.00
CA LEU A 49 -9.90 -6.07 -4.01
C LEU A 49 -8.70 -5.63 -3.17
N ILE A 50 -8.17 -6.53 -2.35
CA ILE A 50 -6.91 -6.35 -1.65
C ILE A 50 -5.86 -7.25 -2.31
N MET A 51 -4.71 -6.69 -2.64
CA MET A 51 -3.51 -7.44 -3.05
C MET A 51 -2.39 -7.15 -2.05
N VAL A 52 -1.63 -8.16 -1.65
CA VAL A 52 -0.57 -8.02 -0.65
C VAL A 52 0.64 -8.90 -0.99
N GLY A 53 1.84 -8.34 -0.87
CA GLY A 53 3.10 -9.08 -1.00
C GLY A 53 3.45 -9.79 0.30
N THR A 54 3.88 -11.06 0.23
CA THR A 54 4.20 -11.84 1.43
C THR A 54 5.52 -11.43 2.10
N GLU A 55 6.36 -10.67 1.41
CA GLU A 55 7.62 -10.13 1.93
C GLU A 55 7.57 -8.61 2.18
N ASP A 56 6.39 -7.99 2.13
CA ASP A 56 6.24 -6.56 2.44
C ASP A 56 6.54 -6.27 3.93
N ARG A 57 7.66 -5.57 4.16
CA ARG A 57 8.11 -5.15 5.50
C ARG A 57 7.58 -3.77 5.90
N LEU A 58 7.02 -3.00 4.96
CA LEU A 58 6.46 -1.68 5.21
C LEU A 58 4.98 -1.79 5.59
N VAL A 59 4.22 -2.61 4.89
CA VAL A 59 2.81 -2.92 5.19
C VAL A 59 2.70 -4.40 5.52
N ARG A 60 2.58 -4.72 6.81
CA ARG A 60 2.48 -6.12 7.26
C ARG A 60 1.25 -6.79 6.68
N GLU A 61 1.42 -8.02 6.20
CA GLU A 61 0.35 -8.90 5.70
C GLU A 61 -0.84 -9.02 6.68
N SER A 62 -0.56 -9.02 7.99
CA SER A 62 -1.57 -9.05 9.05
C SER A 62 -2.64 -7.96 8.90
N ASN A 63 -2.26 -6.78 8.42
CA ASN A 63 -3.17 -5.65 8.25
C ASN A 63 -4.14 -5.92 7.10
N SER A 64 -3.67 -6.58 6.04
CA SER A 64 -4.49 -6.94 4.88
C SER A 64 -5.60 -7.91 5.24
N TYR A 65 -5.36 -8.87 6.15
CA TYR A 65 -6.43 -9.75 6.65
C TYR A 65 -7.47 -9.01 7.49
N MET A 66 -7.02 -8.06 8.32
CA MET A 66 -7.95 -7.23 9.09
C MET A 66 -8.84 -6.44 8.14
N LEU A 67 -8.24 -5.77 7.15
CA LEU A 67 -8.95 -5.03 6.11
C LEU A 67 -9.89 -5.93 5.33
N GLN A 68 -9.47 -7.13 4.92
CA GLN A 68 -10.30 -8.09 4.22
C GLN A 68 -11.57 -8.43 5.02
N ARG A 69 -11.45 -8.67 6.33
CA ARG A 69 -12.60 -8.96 7.19
C ARG A 69 -13.57 -7.79 7.26
N VAL A 70 -13.05 -6.57 7.43
CA VAL A 70 -13.87 -5.36 7.55
C VAL A 70 -14.53 -5.00 6.22
N LEU A 71 -13.76 -5.02 5.13
CA LEU A 71 -14.22 -4.64 3.80
C LEU A 71 -15.03 -5.76 3.12
N GLY A 72 -14.88 -7.01 3.56
CA GLY A 72 -15.61 -8.16 3.00
C GLY A 72 -15.25 -8.46 1.55
N CYS A 73 -14.04 -8.09 1.13
CA CYS A 73 -13.56 -8.23 -0.23
C CYS A 73 -12.65 -9.45 -0.40
N ARG A 74 -12.28 -9.73 -1.66
CA ARG A 74 -11.25 -10.71 -1.97
C ARG A 74 -9.88 -10.19 -1.54
N LEU A 75 -9.01 -11.13 -1.15
CA LEU A 75 -7.61 -10.87 -0.87
C LEU A 75 -6.78 -11.82 -1.71
N ILE A 76 -5.83 -11.27 -2.46
CA ILE A 76 -4.85 -12.01 -3.26
C ILE A 76 -3.49 -11.77 -2.64
N LYS A 77 -2.73 -12.86 -2.50
CA LYS A 77 -1.35 -12.80 -2.06
C LYS A 77 -0.43 -12.93 -3.26
N CYS A 78 0.62 -12.14 -3.23
CA CYS A 78 1.70 -12.19 -4.19
C CYS A 78 2.92 -12.77 -3.48
N ASP A 79 3.19 -14.05 -3.71
CA ASP A 79 4.23 -14.78 -3.01
C ASP A 79 5.63 -14.26 -3.42
N GLY A 80 6.46 -13.94 -2.42
CA GLY A 80 7.82 -13.42 -2.64
C GLY A 80 7.88 -11.93 -2.97
N ALA A 81 6.73 -11.26 -3.13
CA ALA A 81 6.69 -9.84 -3.46
C ALA A 81 6.82 -8.95 -2.22
N GLY A 82 7.54 -7.85 -2.37
CA GLY A 82 7.70 -6.80 -1.38
C GLY A 82 6.63 -5.71 -1.49
N HIS A 83 6.99 -4.51 -1.06
CA HIS A 83 6.10 -3.33 -1.08
C HIS A 83 5.84 -2.82 -2.51
N GLY A 84 6.71 -3.13 -3.47
CA GLY A 84 6.66 -2.65 -4.85
C GLY A 84 5.77 -3.49 -5.74
N LEU A 85 4.60 -3.94 -5.26
CA LEU A 85 3.70 -4.87 -5.95
C LEU A 85 3.43 -4.49 -7.43
N GLN A 86 3.28 -3.21 -7.73
CA GLN A 86 3.02 -2.72 -9.09
C GLN A 86 4.16 -2.97 -10.08
N GLY A 87 5.38 -3.25 -9.60
CA GLY A 87 6.52 -3.64 -10.44
C GLY A 87 6.91 -5.12 -10.29
N GLU A 88 6.52 -5.75 -9.17
CA GLU A 88 6.88 -7.13 -8.84
C GLU A 88 5.81 -8.15 -9.30
N CYS A 89 4.55 -7.73 -9.43
CA CYS A 89 3.39 -8.58 -9.75
C CYS A 89 2.49 -7.92 -10.81
N VAL A 90 3.12 -7.43 -11.87
CA VAL A 90 2.46 -6.67 -12.94
C VAL A 90 1.39 -7.53 -13.62
N GLU A 91 1.70 -8.80 -13.86
CA GLU A 91 0.84 -9.76 -14.53
C GLU A 91 -0.42 -10.04 -13.71
N GLU A 92 -0.28 -10.32 -12.41
CA GLU A 92 -1.39 -10.58 -11.50
C GLU A 92 -2.29 -9.34 -11.35
N ILE A 93 -1.68 -8.16 -11.22
CA ILE A 93 -2.42 -6.89 -11.12
C ILE A 93 -3.22 -6.66 -12.41
N ASN A 94 -2.58 -6.79 -13.57
CA ASN A 94 -3.26 -6.60 -14.84
C ASN A 94 -4.37 -7.63 -15.06
N GLN A 95 -4.14 -8.89 -14.69
CA GLN A 95 -5.15 -9.93 -14.76
C GLN A 95 -6.37 -9.55 -13.93
N GLU A 96 -6.21 -9.11 -12.69
CA GLU A 96 -7.33 -8.74 -11.83
C GLU A 96 -8.03 -7.46 -12.29
N LEU A 97 -7.30 -6.49 -12.83
CA LEU A 97 -7.86 -5.25 -13.37
C LEU A 97 -8.66 -5.48 -14.65
N PHE A 98 -8.24 -6.37 -15.54
CA PHE A 98 -8.85 -6.54 -16.87
C PHE A 98 -9.73 -7.79 -17.02
N SER A 99 -9.67 -8.74 -16.08
CA SER A 99 -10.53 -9.94 -16.11
C SER A 99 -12.00 -9.65 -15.78
N ARG A 100 -12.30 -8.48 -15.22
CA ARG A 100 -13.65 -8.07 -14.84
C ARG A 100 -14.21 -7.08 -15.87
N LYS A 101 -14.90 -7.63 -16.87
CA LYS A 101 -15.85 -6.90 -17.71
C LYS A 101 -17.25 -6.99 -17.12
#